data_AF-A0A9E7F6U8-F1
#
_entry.id   AF-A0A9E7F6U8-F1
#
_cell.length_a   1.000
_cell.length_b   1.000
_cell.length_c   1.000
_cell.angle_alpha   90.00
_cell.angle_beta   90.00
_cell.angle_gamma   90.00
#
_symmetry.space_group_name_H-M   'P 1'
#
loop_
_entity.id
_entity.type
_entity.pdbx_description
1 polymer ?
#
loop_
_entity_poly.entity_id
_entity_poly.type
_entity_poly.pdbx_seq_one_letter_code
_entity_poly.pdbx_strand_id
1 'polypeptide(L)' 'GLQRNGKSCRLRWINYLRPGLKHSDFTLEEERIVMKLHTILGNK' A
#
# COMPACT_ATOMS: atom_id res chain seq x y z
N GLY A 1 -8.83 -25.50 4.82
CA GLY A 1 -8.55 -24.06 4.73
C GLY A 1 -7.47 -23.83 3.70
N LEU A 2 -7.58 -22.77 2.89
CA LEU A 2 -6.61 -22.45 1.84
C LEU A 2 -5.19 -22.42 2.43
N GLN A 3 -4.27 -23.24 1.92
CA GLN A 3 -2.89 -23.26 2.42
C GLN A 3 -2.26 -21.88 2.19
N ARG A 4 -1.93 -21.18 3.28
CA ARG A 4 -1.27 -19.89 3.17
C ARG A 4 0.20 -20.13 2.84
N ASN A 5 0.61 -19.74 1.64
CA ASN A 5 2.02 -19.67 1.30
C ASN A 5 2.64 -18.37 1.86
N GLY A 6 3.97 -18.35 2.01
CA GLY A 6 4.69 -17.20 2.58
C GLY A 6 4.42 -15.89 1.84
N LYS A 7 4.20 -15.94 0.51
CA LYS A 7 3.83 -14.77 -0.30
C LYS A 7 2.48 -14.19 0.13
N SER A 8 1.46 -15.03 0.31
CA SER A 8 0.12 -14.61 0.76
C SER A 8 0.16 -14.04 2.17
N CYS A 9 0.91 -14.68 3.09
CA CYS A 9 1.09 -14.16 4.46
C CYS A 9 1.77 -12.79 4.46
N ARG A 10 2.86 -12.64 3.69
CA ARG A 10 3.58 -11.37 3.56
C ARG A 10 2.71 -10.27 2.96
N LEU A 11 1.98 -10.57 1.88
CA LEU A 11 1.08 -9.61 1.25
C LEU A 11 -0.03 -9.16 2.22
N ARG A 12 -0.62 -10.11 2.95
CA ARG A 12 -1.62 -9.80 3.97
C ARG A 12 -1.05 -8.92 5.08
N TRP A 13 0.15 -9.20 5.55
CA TRP A 13 0.79 -8.37 6.56
C TRP A 13 0.96 -6.92 6.08
N ILE A 14 1.56 -6.74 4.90
CA ILE A 14 1.88 -5.42 4.35
C ILE A 14 0.62 -4.59 4.07
N ASN A 15 -0.45 -5.22 3.57
CA ASN A 15 -1.65 -4.50 3.12
C ASN A 15 -2.76 -4.40 4.18
N TYR A 16 -2.72 -5.21 5.24
CA TYR A 16 -3.86 -5.29 6.17
C TYR A 16 -3.52 -5.37 7.66
N LEU A 17 -2.35 -5.90 8.05
CA LEU A 17 -2.07 -6.19 9.47
C LEU A 17 -0.94 -5.37 10.07
N ARG A 18 -0.14 -4.69 9.24
CA ARG A 18 0.99 -3.90 9.72
C ARG A 18 0.50 -2.72 10.58
N PRO A 19 0.95 -2.61 11.84
CA PRO A 19 0.62 -1.45 12.68
C PRO A 19 1.05 -0.14 12.03
N GLY A 20 0.18 0.88 12.11
CA GLY A 20 0.41 2.19 11.49
C GLY A 20 0.04 2.26 10.00
N LEU A 21 -0.47 1.18 9.40
CA LEU A 21 -1.06 1.25 8.08
C LEU A 21 -2.40 2.01 8.15
N LYS A 22 -2.51 3.11 7.41
CA LYS A 22 -3.77 3.83 7.27
C LYS A 22 -4.69 3.04 6.32
N HIS A 23 -5.92 2.79 6.76
CA HIS A 23 -6.99 2.18 5.97
C HIS A 23 -8.03 3.18 5.48
N SER A 24 -7.90 4.43 5.91
CA SER A 24 -8.73 5.54 5.42
C SER A 24 -8.32 5.92 3.99
N ASP A 25 -9.22 6.60 3.30
CA ASP A 25 -8.90 7.25 2.03
C ASP A 25 -7.76 8.25 2.19
N PHE A 26 -7.06 8.51 1.08
CA PHE A 26 -6.01 9.52 1.03
C PHE A 26 -6.60 10.92 1.21
N THR A 27 -5.87 11.81 1.88
CA THR A 27 -6.23 13.23 1.84
C THR A 27 -5.85 13.84 0.49
N LEU A 28 -6.47 14.97 0.14
CA LEU A 28 -6.18 15.68 -1.09
C LEU A 28 -4.69 16.02 -1.23
N GLU A 29 -4.03 16.35 -0.12
CA GLU A 29 -2.59 16.61 -0.06
C GLU A 29 -1.77 15.35 -0.33
N GLU A 30 -2.14 14.22 0.29
CA GLU A 30 -1.49 12.93 0.06
C GLU A 30 -1.63 12.51 -1.42
N GLU A 31 -2.81 12.65 -2.01
CA GLU A 31 -3.04 12.38 -3.43
C GLU A 31 -2.16 13.25 -4.34
N ARG A 32 -2.09 14.56 -4.06
CA ARG A 32 -1.24 15.49 -4.83
C ARG A 32 0.24 15.11 -4.74
N ILE A 33 0.70 14.67 -3.58
CA ILE A 33 2.08 14.19 -3.39
C ILE A 33 2.31 12.92 -4.19
N VAL A 34 1.39 11.95 -4.13
CA VAL A 34 1.47 10.70 -4.90
C VAL A 34 1.55 11.00 -6.39
N MET A 35 0.68 11.87 -6.91
CA MET A 35 0.69 12.27 -8.32
C MET A 35 1.99 12.97 -8.71
N LYS A 36 2.49 13.90 -7.88
CA LYS A 36 3.76 14.60 -8.13
C LYS A 36 4.95 13.63 -8.15
N LEU A 37 4.99 12.68 -7.23
CA LEU A 37 6.06 11.69 -7.19
C LEU A 37 5.98 10.74 -8.38
N HIS A 38 4.77 10.36 -8.77
CA HIS A 38 4.54 9.52 -9.93
C HIS A 38 5.00 10.18 -11.23
N THR A 39 4.76 11.48 -11.42
CA THR A 39 5.25 12.17 -12.64
C THR A 39 6.77 12.26 -12.69
N ILE A 40 7.44 12.35 -11.54
CA ILE A 40 8.90 12.43 -11.45
C ILE A 40 9.55 11.05 -11.63
N LEU A 41 9.00 10.03 -10.99
CA LEU A 41 9.62 8.70 -10.89
C LEU A 41 9.10 7.69 -11.92
N GLY A 42 7.93 7.95 -12.50
CA GLY A 42 7.23 7.05 -13.42
C GLY A 42 6.64 5.81 -12.74
N ASN A 43 6.03 4.93 -13.54
CA ASN A 43 5.70 3.59 -13.11
C ASN A 43 6.92 2.69 -13.29
N LYS A 44 7.38 2.09 -12.19
CA LYS A 44 8.37 1.01 -12.21
C LYS A 44 7.78 -0.23 -11.56
#